data_AF-A0A7H4NUN4-F1
#
_entry.id   AF-A0A7H4NUN4-F1
#
_cell.length_a   1.000
_cell.length_b   1.000
_cell.length_c   1.000
_cell.angle_alpha   90.00
_cell.angle_beta   90.00
_cell.angle_gamma   90.00
#
_symmetry.space_group_name_H-M   'P 1'
#
loop_
_entity.id
_entity.type
_entity.pdbx_description
1 polymer ?
#
loop_
_entity_poly.entity_id
_entity_poly.type
_entity_poly.pdbx_seq_one_letter_code
_entity_poly.pdbx_strand_id
1 'polypeptide(L)'
;MDKPYSQAHQPISEQPVAIGHAVRFVYLMAGVAHLARLSQDEGKRQDCLRLWKNMAQRQLYITGGIGSQSSGEAFSSDYDLPNDTVYAESCASIGLMMFARRMLEMEAGQPICRRDGARAV
;
A
#
# COMPACT_ATOMS: atom_id res chain seq x y z
N MET A 1 20.49 11.88 -0.60
CA MET A 1 19.04 11.71 -0.36
C MET A 1 18.76 10.22 -0.38
N ASP A 2 18.13 9.68 0.65
CA ASP A 2 17.90 8.24 0.76
C ASP A 2 16.82 7.79 -0.24
N LYS A 3 17.12 6.81 -1.10
CA LYS A 3 16.21 6.40 -2.20
C LYS A 3 14.95 5.66 -1.73
N PRO A 4 15.00 4.81 -0.68
CA PRO A 4 13.82 4.22 -0.06
C PRO A 4 12.80 5.24 0.44
N TYR A 5 13.26 6.38 0.99
CA TYR A 5 12.39 7.45 1.51
C TYR A 5 11.37 7.94 0.47
N SER A 6 11.77 8.01 -0.80
CA SER A 6 10.94 8.44 -1.93
C SER A 6 10.45 7.29 -2.82
N GLN A 7 10.54 6.04 -2.35
CA GLN A 7 10.11 4.84 -3.09
C GLN A 7 10.79 4.70 -4.47
N ALA A 8 11.98 5.27 -4.63
CA ALA A 8 12.74 5.34 -5.89
C ALA A 8 14.00 4.47 -5.87
N HIS A 9 14.10 3.54 -4.93
CA HIS A 9 15.22 2.61 -4.79
C HIS A 9 15.16 1.48 -5.82
N GLN A 10 13.97 1.09 -6.27
CA GLN A 10 13.73 0.08 -7.30
C GLN A 10 12.33 0.25 -7.93
N PRO A 11 12.06 -0.34 -9.11
CA PRO A 11 10.72 -0.36 -9.70
C PRO A 11 9.68 -0.94 -8.73
N ILE A 12 8.43 -0.45 -8.78
CA ILE A 12 7.35 -0.90 -7.89
C ILE A 12 7.08 -2.41 -8.00
N SER A 13 7.26 -2.96 -9.20
CA SER A 13 7.19 -4.39 -9.49
C SER A 13 8.16 -5.25 -8.68
N GLU A 14 9.27 -4.66 -8.24
CA GLU A 14 10.34 -5.32 -7.51
C GLU A 14 10.29 -5.03 -6.00
N GLN A 15 9.48 -4.07 -5.54
CA GLN A 15 9.42 -3.65 -4.12
C GLN A 15 8.61 -4.61 -3.27
N PRO A 16 9.18 -5.51 -2.44
CA PRO A 16 8.41 -6.55 -1.76
C PRO A 16 7.63 -6.05 -0.54
N VAL A 17 8.02 -4.91 0.01
CA VAL A 17 7.55 -4.38 1.30
C VAL A 17 7.29 -2.87 1.22
N ALA A 18 6.39 -2.37 2.06
CA ALA A 18 6.17 -0.94 2.25
C ALA A 18 7.33 -0.36 3.07
N ILE A 19 8.08 0.58 2.47
CA ILE A 19 9.23 1.23 3.11
C ILE A 19 9.27 2.74 2.82
N GLY A 20 10.06 3.45 3.62
CA GLY A 20 10.24 4.89 3.49
C GLY A 20 9.04 5.66 4.00
N HIS A 21 8.92 6.91 3.58
CA HIS A 21 7.92 7.83 4.11
C HIS A 21 6.48 7.36 3.87
N ALA A 22 5.68 7.28 4.93
CA ALA A 22 4.36 6.66 4.90
C ALA A 22 3.40 7.36 3.92
N VAL A 23 3.28 8.70 3.99
CA VAL A 23 2.42 9.49 3.08
C VAL A 23 2.81 9.32 1.61
N ARG A 24 4.11 9.39 1.28
CA ARG A 24 4.59 9.25 -0.09
C ARG A 24 4.22 7.89 -0.68
N PHE A 25 4.42 6.84 0.11
CA PHE A 25 4.04 5.49 -0.27
C PHE A 25 2.54 5.39 -0.57
N VAL A 26 1.66 5.82 0.34
CA VAL A 26 0.20 5.67 0.12
C VAL A 26 -0.33 6.53 -1.03
N TYR A 27 0.22 7.73 -1.25
CA TYR A 27 -0.14 8.56 -2.41
C TYR A 27 0.34 7.96 -3.73
N LEU A 28 1.58 7.45 -3.76
CA LEU A 28 2.11 6.74 -4.92
C LEU A 28 1.21 5.54 -5.25
N MET A 29 0.92 4.69 -4.26
CA MET A 29 0.12 3.49 -4.47
C MET A 29 -1.34 3.78 -4.80
N ALA A 30 -1.93 4.86 -4.28
CA ALA A 30 -3.24 5.32 -4.72
C ALA A 30 -3.25 5.68 -6.23
N GLY A 31 -2.18 6.32 -6.72
CA GLY A 31 -1.99 6.62 -8.13
C GLY A 31 -1.80 5.35 -8.97
N VAL A 32 -0.96 4.41 -8.52
CA VAL A 32 -0.71 3.14 -9.22
C VAL A 32 -1.98 2.30 -9.30
N ALA A 33 -2.75 2.19 -8.21
CA ALA A 33 -4.03 1.47 -8.21
C ALA A 33 -5.04 2.10 -9.16
N HIS A 34 -5.07 3.44 -9.24
CA HIS A 34 -5.92 4.14 -10.21
C HIS A 34 -5.50 3.82 -11.65
N LEU A 35 -4.20 3.87 -11.95
CA LEU A 35 -3.66 3.55 -13.28
C LEU A 35 -3.90 2.07 -13.64
N ALA A 36 -3.70 1.15 -12.71
CA ALA A 36 -3.97 -0.27 -12.90
C ALA A 36 -5.43 -0.51 -13.32
N ARG A 37 -6.38 0.19 -12.68
CA ARG A 37 -7.80 0.13 -13.04
C ARG A 37 -8.07 0.69 -14.44
N LEU A 38 -7.56 1.87 -14.77
CA LEU A 38 -7.80 2.53 -16.07
C LEU A 38 -7.17 1.78 -17.24
N SER A 39 -5.96 1.27 -17.05
CA SER A 39 -5.21 0.56 -18.07
C SER A 39 -5.49 -0.94 -18.11
N GLN A 40 -6.29 -1.47 -17.17
CA GLN A 40 -6.51 -2.90 -16.96
C GLN A 40 -5.20 -3.71 -16.86
N ASP A 41 -4.19 -3.12 -16.22
CA ASP A 41 -2.85 -3.69 -16.09
C ASP A 41 -2.81 -4.65 -14.89
N GLU A 42 -2.83 -5.95 -15.19
CA GLU A 42 -2.81 -7.00 -14.17
C GLU A 42 -1.50 -7.01 -13.37
N GLY A 43 -0.37 -6.64 -13.97
CA GLY A 43 0.92 -6.57 -13.27
C GLY A 43 0.88 -5.52 -12.16
N LYS A 44 0.45 -4.29 -12.51
CA LYS A 44 0.29 -3.21 -11.52
C LYS A 44 -0.75 -3.54 -10.46
N ARG A 45 -1.83 -4.24 -10.82
CA ARG A 45 -2.82 -4.74 -9.86
C ARG A 45 -2.19 -5.68 -8.84
N GLN A 46 -1.39 -6.66 -9.29
CA GLN A 46 -0.70 -7.60 -8.40
C GLN A 46 0.31 -6.89 -7.50
N ASP A 47 1.02 -5.89 -8.02
CA ASP A 47 1.94 -5.06 -7.21
C ASP A 47 1.20 -4.31 -6.10
N CYS A 48 0.06 -3.69 -6.42
CA CYS A 48 -0.82 -3.05 -5.44
C CYS A 48 -1.31 -4.03 -4.37
N LEU A 49 -1.77 -5.22 -4.75
CA LEU A 49 -2.25 -6.23 -3.81
C LEU A 49 -1.14 -6.73 -2.89
N ARG A 50 0.06 -6.96 -3.43
CA ARG A 50 1.23 -7.42 -2.68
C ARG A 50 1.66 -6.40 -1.64
N LEU A 51 1.81 -5.14 -2.05
CA LEU A 51 2.20 -4.04 -1.16
C LEU A 51 1.10 -3.67 -0.16
N TRP A 52 -0.17 -3.69 -0.57
CA TRP A 52 -1.32 -3.55 0.32
C TRP A 52 -1.30 -4.63 1.41
N LYS A 53 -1.10 -5.89 1.03
CA LYS A 53 -1.05 -7.02 1.97
C LYS A 53 0.08 -6.87 2.98
N ASN A 54 1.28 -6.49 2.55
CA ASN A 54 2.40 -6.27 3.46
C ASN A 54 2.08 -5.16 4.48
N MET A 55 1.67 -3.98 4.00
CA MET A 55 1.32 -2.85 4.85
C MET A 55 0.18 -3.20 5.82
N ALA A 56 -0.95 -3.69 5.31
CA ALA A 56 -2.16 -3.92 6.10
C ALA A 56 -2.01 -5.06 7.13
N GLN A 57 -1.18 -6.07 6.85
CA GLN A 57 -1.02 -7.22 7.76
C GLN A 57 0.14 -7.07 8.74
N ARG A 58 1.14 -6.24 8.44
CA ARG A 58 2.41 -6.23 9.18
C ARG A 58 2.82 -4.86 9.72
N GLN A 59 2.30 -3.78 9.13
CA GLN A 59 2.78 -2.42 9.42
C GLN A 59 1.61 -1.42 9.63
N LEU A 60 0.44 -1.93 10.00
CA LEU A 60 -0.76 -1.16 10.30
C LEU A 60 -1.10 -1.29 11.78
N TYR A 61 -1.21 -0.16 12.48
CA TYR A 61 -1.66 -0.13 13.86
C TYR A 61 -3.16 -0.41 13.95
N ILE A 62 -3.62 -0.88 15.12
CA ILE A 62 -5.06 -1.18 15.35
C ILE A 62 -5.97 0.03 15.13
N THR A 63 -5.44 1.24 15.27
CA THR A 63 -6.13 2.51 15.03
C THR A 63 -6.26 2.87 13.55
N GLY A 64 -5.62 2.12 12.65
CA GLY A 64 -5.48 2.46 11.24
C GLY A 64 -4.29 3.37 10.92
N GLY A 65 -3.46 3.72 11.92
CA GLY A 65 -2.24 4.49 11.73
C GLY A 65 -1.15 3.69 11.02
N ILE A 66 -0.30 4.38 10.25
CA ILE A 66 0.90 3.84 9.59
C ILE A 66 2.08 4.78 9.78
N GLY A 67 3.31 4.25 9.70
CA GLY A 67 4.53 5.01 10.00
C GLY A 67 4.91 4.89 11.48
N SER A 68 5.73 3.90 11.78
CA SER A 68 6.20 3.57 13.14
C SER A 68 7.33 4.48 13.60
N GLN A 69 8.09 5.08 12.68
CA GLN A 69 9.26 5.90 13.01
C GLN A 69 9.00 7.39 12.82
N SER A 70 9.35 8.17 13.85
CA SER A 70 9.38 9.65 13.77
C SER A 70 10.48 10.13 12.82
N SER A 71 11.62 9.45 12.78
CA SER A 71 12.69 9.73 11.82
C SER A 71 12.23 9.42 10.40
N GLY A 72 12.03 10.47 9.60
CA GLY A 72 11.60 10.32 8.21
C GLY A 72 10.13 9.94 8.04
N GLU A 73 9.33 9.93 9.12
CA GLU A 73 7.88 9.74 9.08
C GLU A 73 7.51 8.46 8.32
N ALA A 74 8.25 7.39 8.64
CA ALA A 74 8.47 6.26 7.76
C ALA A 74 7.99 4.93 8.35
N PHE A 75 7.79 3.98 7.46
CA PHE A 75 7.77 2.57 7.77
C PHE A 75 9.12 2.11 8.31
N SER A 76 9.12 1.16 9.24
CA SER A 76 10.32 0.50 9.77
C SER A 76 10.50 -0.89 9.19
N SER A 77 10.18 -1.92 9.97
CA SER A 77 10.24 -3.33 9.61
C SER A 77 8.90 -3.99 9.91
N ASP A 78 8.70 -5.17 9.33
CA ASP A 78 7.48 -5.95 9.56
C ASP A 78 7.28 -6.22 11.06
N TYR A 79 6.08 -5.93 11.56
CA TYR A 79 5.64 -6.08 12.96
C TYR A 79 6.33 -5.17 13.99
N ASP A 80 7.16 -4.22 13.57
CA ASP A 80 7.71 -3.20 14.45
C ASP A 80 6.69 -2.06 14.65
N LEU A 81 5.81 -2.27 15.63
CA LEU A 81 4.67 -1.40 15.95
C LEU A 81 4.69 -0.93 17.42
N PRO A 82 5.69 -0.14 17.85
CA PRO A 82 5.77 0.38 19.22
C PRO A 82 4.69 1.45 19.46
N ASN A 83 3.85 1.26 20.49
CA ASN A 83 2.72 2.17 20.74
C ASN A 83 3.12 3.52 21.36
N ASP A 84 4.28 3.59 22.01
CA ASP A 84 4.78 4.75 22.75
C ASP A 84 5.56 5.73 21.87
N THR A 85 6.24 5.21 20.85
CA THR A 85 7.13 5.96 19.95
C THR A 85 6.58 6.09 18.53
N VAL A 86 5.36 5.60 18.28
CA VAL A 86 4.68 5.68 16.99
C VAL A 86 4.55 7.12 16.49
N TYR A 87 4.79 7.32 15.20
CA TYR A 87 4.50 8.60 14.55
C TYR A 87 3.03 8.71 14.10
N ALA A 88 2.52 7.70 13.38
CA ALA A 88 1.12 7.57 12.94
C ALA A 88 0.50 8.90 12.45
N GLU A 89 1.13 9.50 11.45
CA GLU A 89 0.73 10.81 10.93
C GLU A 89 -0.73 10.83 10.42
N SER A 90 -1.46 11.92 10.70
CA SER A 90 -2.82 12.13 10.21
C SER A 90 -2.90 12.09 8.67
N CYS A 91 -1.93 12.67 7.97
CA CYS A 91 -1.90 12.65 6.49
C CYS A 91 -1.71 11.23 5.96
N ALA A 92 -0.93 10.40 6.65
CA ALA A 92 -0.70 9.02 6.25
C ALA A 92 -1.99 8.20 6.37
N SER A 93 -2.78 8.46 7.42
CA SER A 93 -4.12 7.86 7.59
C SER A 93 -5.10 8.31 6.49
N ILE A 94 -5.11 9.60 6.13
CA ILE A 94 -5.92 10.10 5.02
C ILE A 94 -5.49 9.47 3.68
N GLY A 95 -4.18 9.41 3.42
CA GLY A 95 -3.64 8.78 2.22
C GLY A 95 -3.94 7.29 2.16
N LEU A 96 -3.94 6.59 3.29
CA LEU A 96 -4.38 5.20 3.39
C LEU A 96 -5.86 5.06 3.01
N MET A 97 -6.74 5.94 3.48
CA MET A 97 -8.15 5.95 3.07
C MET A 97 -8.30 6.15 1.56
N MET A 98 -7.52 7.05 0.97
CA MET A 98 -7.50 7.25 -0.49
C MET A 98 -7.04 6.00 -1.22
N PHE A 99 -5.96 5.37 -0.77
CA PHE A 99 -5.44 4.13 -1.36
C PHE A 99 -6.45 2.99 -1.24
N ALA A 100 -7.07 2.80 -0.07
CA ALA A 100 -8.10 1.80 0.18
C ALA A 100 -9.29 1.95 -0.78
N ARG A 101 -9.75 3.19 -0.99
CA ARG A 101 -10.81 3.48 -1.96
C ARG A 101 -10.41 3.07 -3.38
N ARG A 102 -9.18 3.36 -3.81
CA ARG A 102 -8.69 2.95 -5.14
C ARG A 102 -8.55 1.45 -5.28
N MET A 103 -8.15 0.74 -4.23
CA MET A 103 -8.14 -0.73 -4.21
C MET A 103 -9.55 -1.30 -4.42
N LEU A 104 -10.55 -0.76 -3.71
CA LEU A 104 -11.94 -1.17 -3.89
C LEU A 104 -12.46 -0.89 -5.31
N GLU A 105 -12.20 0.29 -5.86
CA GLU A 105 -12.59 0.64 -7.23
C GLU A 105 -11.89 -0.25 -8.28
N MET A 106 -10.63 -0.62 -8.04
CA MET A 106 -9.85 -1.51 -8.91
C MET A 106 -10.41 -2.94 -8.89
N GLU A 107 -10.75 -3.48 -7.71
CA GLU A 107 -11.30 -4.84 -7.58
C GLU A 107 -12.77 -4.92 -7.98
N ALA A 108 -13.60 -3.96 -7.60
CA ALA A 108 -15.04 -3.95 -7.90
C ALA A 108 -15.34 -3.73 -9.40
N GLY A 109 -14.41 -3.08 -10.12
CA GLY A 109 -14.49 -2.91 -11.57
C GLY A 109 -14.22 -4.20 -12.35
N GLN A 110 -13.72 -5.26 -11.70
CA GLN A 110 -13.68 -6.58 -12.30
C GLN A 110 -15.05 -7.24 -12.10
N PRO A 111 -15.78 -7.58 -13.17
CA PRO A 111 -17.02 -8.31 -13.01
C PRO A 111 -16.70 -9.62 -12.28
N ILE A 112 -17.37 -9.82 -11.14
CA ILE A 112 -17.43 -11.06 -10.37
C ILE A 112 -17.79 -12.29 -11.24
N CYS A 113 -18.21 -12.06 -12.49
CA CYS A 113 -18.60 -13.03 -13.50
C CYS A 113 -17.53 -13.32 -14.58
N ARG A 114 -16.26 -12.89 -14.44
CA ARG A 114 -15.16 -13.36 -15.33
C ARG A 114 -14.23 -14.40 -14.71
N ARG A 115 -14.36 -14.68 -13.41
CA ARG A 115 -13.80 -15.88 -12.79
C ARG A 115 -14.91 -16.88 -12.58
N ASP A 116 -15.21 -17.67 -13.60
CA ASP A 116 -15.71 -19.04 -13.47
C ASP A 116 -15.61 -19.77 -14.82
N GLY A 117 -14.37 -19.95 -15.25
CA GLY A 117 -13.96 -21.10 -16.06
C GLY A 117 -13.15 -22.13 -15.22
N ALA A 118 -13.04 -21.94 -13.91
CA ALA A 118 -12.25 -22.82 -13.05
C ALA A 118 -12.79 -22.83 -11.61
N ARG A 119 -13.71 -23.78 -11.38
CA ARG A 119 -13.94 -24.52 -10.13
C ARG A 119 -13.81 -23.73 -8.82
N ALA A 120 -14.98 -23.40 -8.27
CA ALA A 120 -15.21 -23.50 -6.83
C ALA A 120 -14.83 -24.91 -6.33
N VAL A 121 -13.89 -24.97 -5.39
CA VAL A 121 -13.70 -26.03 -4.40
C VAL A 121 -13.46 -25.34 -3.07
#